data_AF-A0A9P0C1X5-F1
#
_entry.id   AF-A0A9P0C1X5-F1
#
_cell.length_a   1.000
_cell.length_b   1.000
_cell.length_c   1.000
_cell.angle_alpha   90.00
_cell.angle_beta   90.00
_cell.angle_gamma   90.00
#
_symmetry.space_group_name_H-M   'P 1'
#
loop_
_entity.id
_entity.type
_entity.pdbx_description
1 polymer ?
#
loop_
_entity_poly.entity_id
_entity_poly.type
_entity_poly.pdbx_seq_one_letter_code
_entity_poly.pdbx_strand_id
1 'polypeptide(L)'
;MSDNETDPEEMRNALEAIAQEMQIFHSEPLSSSPTKASESSEILGKLIKYKSTLGLRKVQVKKLRQNLKTACHVARIMSTAKASETAMLNNHLEFARSQYLELVQQQNEKSEAIVTLTAENQTLLDQLQYFNNVIQLGYNELQIIKNEPIQNVSVFEQLKQIIVSCGQYYADHCNEQERCNRLEQRNRFLNNRIIALENHLQVALEELRNVRITLKQQNYKNEIASKAGHCIGVVCSEYHAGPNETNFRNVTMTKIELNHQPIQLNNTTLSDLDLTTHLQTVKQLLHDQEDLIRDLKGISSVIITEESFSD
;
A
#
# COMPACT_ATOMS: atom_id res chain seq x y z
N MET A 1 137.51 -107.29 -25.90
CA MET A 1 137.41 -106.44 -24.71
C MET A 1 136.03 -106.69 -24.12
N SER A 2 136.02 -106.85 -22.80
CA SER A 2 135.15 -107.71 -21.99
C SER A 2 133.65 -107.74 -22.30
N ASP A 3 133.15 -108.96 -22.38
CA ASP A 3 131.78 -109.37 -22.13
C ASP A 3 131.34 -108.85 -20.74
N ASN A 4 130.38 -107.93 -20.72
CA ASN A 4 129.58 -107.69 -19.52
C ASN A 4 128.29 -108.49 -19.70
N GLU A 5 128.38 -109.79 -19.39
CA GLU A 5 127.21 -110.62 -19.12
C GLU A 5 126.41 -109.92 -18.03
N THR A 6 125.23 -109.42 -18.39
CA THR A 6 124.30 -108.82 -17.43
C THR A 6 123.86 -109.91 -16.47
N ASP A 7 124.10 -109.71 -15.18
CA ASP A 7 123.79 -110.69 -14.14
C ASP A 7 122.30 -111.07 -14.21
N PRO A 8 121.94 -112.36 -14.35
CA PRO A 8 120.54 -112.78 -14.44
C PRO A 8 119.66 -112.29 -13.27
N GLU A 9 120.24 -111.96 -12.11
CA GLU A 9 119.52 -111.30 -11.01
C GLU A 9 119.16 -109.83 -11.29
N GLU A 10 120.02 -109.05 -11.94
CA GLU A 10 119.69 -107.66 -12.31
C GLU A 10 118.53 -107.60 -13.30
N MET A 11 118.52 -108.51 -14.28
CA MET A 11 117.43 -108.60 -15.25
C MET A 11 116.12 -109.06 -14.60
N ARG A 12 116.20 -109.96 -13.61
CA ARG A 12 115.02 -110.41 -12.84
C ARG A 12 114.46 -109.29 -11.97
N ASN A 13 115.31 -108.53 -11.26
CA ASN A 13 114.88 -107.38 -10.47
C ASN A 13 114.28 -106.27 -11.35
N ALA A 14 114.83 -106.03 -12.54
CA ALA A 14 114.25 -105.08 -13.49
C ALA A 14 112.87 -105.52 -13.99
N LEU A 15 112.71 -106.81 -14.31
CA LEU A 15 111.41 -107.36 -14.72
C LEU A 15 110.39 -107.37 -13.57
N GLU A 16 110.83 -107.62 -12.33
CA GLU A 16 109.98 -107.56 -11.15
C GLU A 16 109.58 -106.11 -10.80
N ALA A 17 110.48 -105.15 -10.98
CA ALA A 17 110.18 -103.72 -10.87
C ALA A 17 109.17 -103.28 -11.94
N ILE A 18 109.34 -103.70 -13.20
CA ILE A 18 108.39 -103.41 -14.29
C ILE A 18 107.04 -104.08 -14.01
N ALA A 19 107.04 -105.33 -13.51
CA ALA A 19 105.81 -106.02 -13.15
C ALA A 19 105.09 -105.34 -11.99
N GLN A 20 105.83 -104.86 -10.98
CA GLN A 20 105.27 -104.06 -9.87
C GLN A 20 104.74 -102.71 -10.37
N GLU A 21 105.45 -102.03 -11.27
CA GLU A 21 105.00 -100.77 -11.87
C GLU A 21 103.74 -100.96 -12.71
N MET A 22 103.69 -102.02 -13.54
CA MET A 22 102.49 -102.39 -14.28
C MET A 22 101.35 -102.78 -13.35
N GLN A 23 101.64 -103.47 -12.26
CA GLN A 23 100.65 -103.79 -11.25
C GLN A 23 100.14 -102.52 -10.56
N ILE A 24 101.00 -101.56 -10.21
CA ILE A 24 100.59 -100.25 -9.67
C ILE A 24 99.74 -99.50 -10.70
N PHE A 25 100.14 -99.47 -11.98
CA PHE A 25 99.42 -98.78 -13.05
C PHE A 25 98.04 -99.39 -13.35
N HIS A 26 97.89 -100.71 -13.18
CA HIS A 26 96.60 -101.41 -13.34
C HIS A 26 95.79 -101.50 -12.03
N SER A 27 96.44 -101.35 -10.88
CA SER A 27 95.81 -101.30 -9.55
C SER A 27 95.39 -99.89 -9.17
N GLU A 28 95.89 -98.86 -9.88
CA GLU A 28 95.33 -97.53 -9.87
C GLU A 28 94.00 -97.63 -10.63
N PRO A 29 92.88 -97.83 -9.91
CA PRO A 29 91.61 -97.87 -10.60
C PRO A 29 91.46 -96.48 -11.20
N LEU A 30 90.81 -96.40 -12.35
CA LEU A 30 90.08 -95.21 -12.76
C LEU A 30 89.33 -94.68 -11.53
N SER A 31 89.95 -93.75 -10.81
CA SER A 31 89.35 -93.01 -9.71
C SER A 31 88.47 -91.96 -10.37
N SER A 32 87.43 -92.44 -11.07
CA SER A 32 86.14 -91.81 -11.00
C SER A 32 85.73 -91.87 -9.54
N SER A 33 86.21 -90.90 -8.78
CA SER A 33 85.98 -90.82 -7.36
C SER A 33 84.47 -90.93 -7.09
N PRO A 34 84.02 -91.69 -6.07
CA PRO A 34 82.62 -91.68 -5.66
C PRO A 34 82.15 -90.27 -5.25
N THR A 35 83.09 -89.36 -4.97
CA THR A 35 82.83 -87.94 -4.75
C THR A 35 82.25 -87.22 -5.98
N LYS A 36 82.64 -87.51 -7.23
CA LYS A 36 82.05 -86.80 -8.40
C LYS A 36 80.58 -87.18 -8.67
N ALA A 37 80.19 -88.42 -8.40
CA ALA A 37 78.79 -88.86 -8.48
C ALA A 37 77.94 -88.38 -7.28
N SER A 38 78.55 -88.29 -6.10
CA SER A 38 77.92 -87.75 -4.88
C SER A 38 77.72 -86.22 -4.95
N GLU A 39 78.73 -85.47 -5.41
CA GLU A 39 78.66 -84.01 -5.56
C GLU A 39 77.64 -83.60 -6.62
N SER A 40 77.56 -84.33 -7.75
CA SER A 40 76.54 -84.07 -8.78
C SER A 40 75.12 -84.36 -8.28
N SER A 41 74.93 -85.40 -7.47
CA SER A 41 73.65 -85.69 -6.80
C SER A 41 73.26 -84.62 -5.77
N GLU A 42 74.21 -84.13 -4.97
CA GLU A 42 73.97 -83.05 -4.00
C GLU A 42 73.66 -81.71 -4.69
N ILE A 43 74.38 -81.39 -5.77
CA ILE A 43 74.11 -80.22 -6.62
C ILE A 43 72.72 -80.33 -7.24
N LEU A 44 72.33 -81.50 -7.74
CA LEU A 44 70.99 -81.74 -8.27
C LEU A 44 69.90 -81.57 -7.19
N GLY A 45 70.13 -82.08 -5.98
CA GLY A 45 69.24 -81.89 -4.83
C GLY A 45 69.08 -80.41 -4.45
N LYS A 46 70.18 -79.64 -4.45
CA LYS A 46 70.15 -78.18 -4.25
C LYS A 46 69.37 -77.49 -5.38
N LEU A 47 69.58 -77.86 -6.64
CA LEU A 47 68.84 -77.30 -7.78
C LEU A 47 67.34 -77.56 -7.69
N ILE A 48 66.93 -78.78 -7.32
CA ILE A 48 65.52 -79.13 -7.13
C ILE A 48 64.90 -78.27 -6.02
N LYS A 49 65.60 -78.10 -4.89
CA LYS A 49 65.15 -77.24 -3.79
C LYS A 49 65.02 -75.77 -4.22
N TYR A 50 65.98 -75.24 -4.97
CA TYR A 50 65.91 -73.89 -5.50
C TYR A 50 64.78 -73.72 -6.52
N LYS A 51 64.55 -74.70 -7.40
CA LYS A 51 63.44 -74.70 -8.36
C LYS A 51 62.08 -74.66 -7.64
N SER A 52 61.89 -75.49 -6.61
CA SER A 52 60.67 -75.49 -5.80
C SER A 52 60.47 -74.18 -5.04
N THR A 53 61.53 -73.64 -4.44
CA THR A 53 61.50 -72.35 -3.72
C THR A 53 61.18 -71.20 -4.68
N LEU A 54 61.75 -71.20 -5.88
CA LEU A 54 61.48 -70.22 -6.92
C LEU A 54 60.03 -70.32 -7.41
N GLY A 55 59.51 -71.54 -7.55
CA GLY A 55 58.10 -71.81 -7.85
C GLY A 55 57.16 -71.19 -6.80
N LEU A 56 57.44 -71.43 -5.51
CA LEU A 56 56.66 -70.86 -4.40
C LEU A 56 56.73 -69.32 -4.39
N ARG A 57 57.93 -68.73 -4.55
CA ARG A 57 58.10 -67.27 -4.66
C ARG A 57 57.35 -66.69 -5.84
N LYS A 58 57.32 -67.38 -6.98
CA LYS A 58 56.55 -66.96 -8.17
C LYS A 58 55.05 -66.91 -7.88
N VAL A 59 54.51 -67.88 -7.13
CA VAL A 59 53.11 -67.88 -6.67
C VAL A 59 52.85 -66.73 -5.68
N GLN A 60 53.74 -66.51 -4.71
CA GLN A 60 53.63 -65.40 -3.75
C GLN A 60 53.66 -64.03 -4.44
N VAL A 61 54.57 -63.83 -5.41
CA VAL A 61 54.63 -62.60 -6.20
C VAL A 61 53.35 -62.39 -7.01
N LYS A 62 52.78 -63.46 -7.59
CA LYS A 62 51.47 -63.35 -8.27
C LYS A 62 50.36 -62.93 -7.31
N LYS A 63 50.30 -63.53 -6.11
CA LYS A 63 49.32 -63.17 -5.07
C LYS A 63 49.49 -61.73 -4.59
N LEU A 64 50.73 -61.28 -4.34
CA LEU A 64 51.04 -59.90 -3.97
C LEU A 64 50.63 -58.91 -5.06
N ARG A 65 50.91 -59.21 -6.32
CA ARG A 65 50.46 -58.38 -7.45
C ARG A 65 48.95 -58.26 -7.51
N GLN A 66 48.22 -59.35 -7.26
CA GLN A 66 46.77 -59.32 -7.24
C GLN A 66 46.24 -58.49 -6.07
N ASN A 67 46.79 -58.68 -4.86
CA ASN A 67 46.43 -57.90 -3.69
C ASN A 67 46.70 -56.41 -3.89
N LEU A 68 47.84 -56.04 -4.48
CA LEU A 68 48.16 -54.66 -4.80
C LEU A 68 47.15 -54.06 -5.78
N LYS A 69 46.77 -54.79 -6.85
CA LYS A 69 45.74 -54.35 -7.79
C LYS A 69 44.40 -54.09 -7.08
N THR A 70 43.97 -55.00 -6.20
CA THR A 70 42.74 -54.83 -5.43
C THR A 70 42.83 -53.62 -4.50
N ALA A 71 43.93 -53.48 -3.76
CA ALA A 71 44.14 -52.34 -2.86
C ALA A 71 44.12 -51.00 -3.62
N CYS A 72 44.79 -50.92 -4.77
CA CYS A 72 44.75 -49.72 -5.63
C CYS A 72 43.35 -49.44 -6.18
N HIS A 73 42.58 -50.48 -6.50
CA HIS A 73 41.20 -50.32 -6.95
C HIS A 73 40.30 -49.78 -5.85
N VAL A 74 40.37 -50.36 -4.64
CA VAL A 74 39.62 -49.90 -3.47
C VAL A 74 40.01 -48.47 -3.10
N ALA A 75 41.32 -48.16 -3.04
CA ALA A 75 41.79 -46.81 -2.73
C ALA A 75 41.26 -45.76 -3.73
N ARG A 76 41.20 -46.11 -5.02
CA ARG A 76 40.61 -45.24 -6.05
C ARG A 76 39.12 -45.05 -5.83
N ILE A 77 38.36 -46.11 -5.57
CA ILE A 77 36.91 -46.01 -5.28
C ILE A 77 36.67 -45.13 -4.05
N MET A 78 37.41 -45.37 -2.96
CA MET A 78 37.26 -44.57 -1.73
C MET A 78 37.62 -43.10 -1.96
N SER A 79 38.67 -42.83 -2.75
CA SER A 79 39.05 -41.46 -3.11
C SER A 79 37.95 -40.76 -3.91
N THR A 80 37.37 -41.44 -4.91
CA THR A 80 36.25 -40.88 -5.69
C THR A 80 34.99 -40.68 -4.86
N ALA A 81 34.67 -41.62 -3.96
CA ALA A 81 33.53 -41.50 -3.06
C ALA A 81 33.70 -40.31 -2.10
N LYS A 82 34.89 -40.16 -1.51
CA LYS A 82 35.23 -39.02 -0.64
C LYS A 82 35.14 -37.68 -1.38
N ALA A 83 35.63 -37.63 -2.62
CA ALA A 83 35.53 -36.42 -3.44
C ALA A 83 34.07 -36.06 -3.74
N SER A 84 33.23 -37.05 -4.07
CA SER A 84 31.79 -36.86 -4.29
C SER A 84 31.07 -36.39 -3.02
N GLU A 85 31.36 -36.99 -1.87
CA GLU A 85 30.79 -36.60 -0.59
C GLU A 85 31.19 -35.17 -0.20
N THR A 86 32.45 -34.81 -0.41
CA THR A 86 32.94 -33.44 -0.14
C THR A 86 32.24 -32.42 -1.03
N ALA A 87 32.07 -32.73 -2.32
CA ALA A 87 31.35 -31.87 -3.25
C ALA A 87 29.87 -31.70 -2.85
N MET A 88 29.20 -32.78 -2.46
CA MET A 88 27.82 -32.75 -1.98
C MET A 88 27.69 -31.90 -0.71
N LEU A 89 28.61 -32.06 0.25
CA LEU A 89 28.62 -31.27 1.48
C LEU A 89 28.83 -29.78 1.19
N ASN A 90 29.75 -29.44 0.28
CA ASN A 90 29.96 -28.05 -0.14
C ASN A 90 28.71 -27.46 -0.77
N ASN A 91 28.03 -28.20 -1.65
CA ASN A 91 26.76 -27.75 -2.25
C ASN A 91 25.68 -27.50 -1.19
N HIS A 92 25.53 -28.40 -0.21
CA HIS A 92 24.59 -28.20 0.89
C HIS A 92 24.93 -26.98 1.74
N LEU A 93 26.23 -26.73 1.97
CA LEU A 93 26.69 -25.59 2.74
C LEU A 93 26.45 -24.27 2.00
N GLU A 94 26.68 -24.24 0.69
CA GLU A 94 26.36 -23.08 -0.16
C GLU A 94 24.86 -22.81 -0.19
N PHE A 95 24.05 -23.85 -0.37
CA PHE A 95 22.59 -23.73 -0.31
C PHE A 95 22.10 -23.23 1.06
N ALA A 96 22.64 -23.76 2.16
CA ALA A 96 22.28 -23.27 3.50
C ALA A 96 22.67 -21.81 3.71
N ARG A 97 23.83 -21.37 3.17
CA ARG A 97 24.25 -19.97 3.20
C ARG A 97 23.31 -19.07 2.40
N SER A 98 22.88 -19.48 1.20
CA SER A 98 21.95 -18.69 0.40
C SER A 98 20.59 -18.54 1.09
N GLN A 99 20.04 -19.64 1.63
CA GLN A 99 18.79 -19.59 2.38
C GLN A 99 18.88 -18.69 3.62
N TYR A 100 20.01 -18.73 4.33
CA TYR A 100 20.23 -17.86 5.48
C TYR A 100 20.25 -16.37 5.08
N LEU A 101 20.94 -16.03 3.98
CA LEU A 101 20.98 -14.66 3.48
C LEU A 101 19.59 -14.17 3.06
N GLU A 102 18.81 -15.01 2.39
CA GLU A 102 17.42 -14.69 2.02
C GLU A 102 16.56 -14.44 3.27
N LEU A 103 16.67 -15.28 4.29
CA LEU A 103 15.94 -15.10 5.56
C LEU A 103 16.32 -13.79 6.26
N VAL A 104 17.62 -13.44 6.29
CA VAL A 104 18.07 -12.16 6.85
C VAL A 104 17.50 -10.98 6.07
N GLN A 105 17.48 -11.06 4.74
CA GLN A 105 16.88 -10.02 3.91
C GLN A 105 15.38 -9.87 4.18
N GLN A 106 14.63 -10.98 4.18
CA GLN A 106 13.19 -10.96 4.48
C GLN A 106 12.91 -10.43 5.90
N GLN A 107 13.77 -10.74 6.87
CA GLN A 107 13.65 -10.22 8.22
C GLN A 107 13.86 -8.70 8.26
N ASN A 108 14.86 -8.18 7.54
CA ASN A 108 15.11 -6.75 7.46
C ASN A 108 13.93 -6.01 6.80
N GLU A 109 13.44 -6.51 5.66
CA GLU A 109 12.28 -5.94 4.96
C GLU A 109 11.04 -5.91 5.86
N LYS A 110 10.76 -6.99 6.59
CA LYS A 110 9.65 -7.05 7.56
C LYS A 110 9.86 -6.09 8.73
N SER A 111 11.09 -5.98 9.23
CA SER A 111 11.40 -5.06 10.34
C SER A 111 11.18 -3.61 9.92
N GLU A 112 11.60 -3.22 8.72
CA GLU A 112 11.35 -1.89 8.17
C GLU A 112 9.85 -1.63 8.01
N ALA A 113 9.10 -2.60 7.45
CA ALA A 113 7.65 -2.50 7.33
C ALA A 113 6.96 -2.30 8.69
N ILE A 114 7.38 -3.04 9.73
CA ILE A 114 6.85 -2.90 11.08
C ILE A 114 7.12 -1.49 11.63
N VAL A 115 8.32 -0.95 11.44
CA VAL A 115 8.67 0.40 11.89
C VAL A 115 7.79 1.45 11.21
N THR A 116 7.63 1.37 9.89
CA THR A 116 6.77 2.28 9.11
C THR A 116 5.32 2.21 9.57
N LEU A 117 4.75 1.00 9.65
CA LEU A 117 3.37 0.80 10.09
C LEU A 117 3.14 1.26 11.53
N THR A 118 4.13 1.11 12.41
CA THR A 118 4.05 1.59 13.79
C THR A 118 4.00 3.13 13.83
N ALA A 119 4.81 3.80 13.02
CA ALA A 119 4.80 5.26 12.92
C ALA A 119 3.48 5.81 12.33
N GLU A 120 2.96 5.14 11.29
CA GLU A 120 1.65 5.47 10.71
C GLU A 120 0.52 5.28 11.72
N ASN A 121 0.53 4.17 12.46
CA ASN A 121 -0.47 3.90 13.50
C ASN A 121 -0.43 4.97 14.60
N GLN A 122 0.76 5.36 15.06
CA GLN A 122 0.90 6.46 16.02
C GLN A 122 0.33 7.78 15.48
N THR A 123 0.61 8.09 14.22
CA THR A 123 0.08 9.30 13.56
C THR A 123 -1.45 9.29 13.51
N LEU A 124 -2.05 8.13 13.18
CA LEU A 124 -3.51 7.97 13.16
C LEU A 124 -4.11 8.09 14.56
N LEU A 125 -3.46 7.55 15.59
CA LEU A 125 -3.88 7.70 16.99
C LEU A 125 -3.86 9.17 17.43
N ASP A 126 -2.79 9.91 17.09
CA ASP A 126 -2.66 11.33 17.41
C ASP A 126 -3.76 12.15 16.71
N GLN A 127 -4.05 11.85 15.44
CA GLN A 127 -5.15 12.47 14.70
C GLN A 127 -6.53 12.15 15.30
N LEU A 128 -6.76 10.90 15.68
CA LEU A 128 -8.01 10.49 16.31
C LEU A 128 -8.21 11.18 17.67
N GLN A 129 -7.14 11.29 18.46
CA GLN A 129 -7.17 12.03 19.72
C GLN A 129 -7.46 13.53 19.49
N TYR A 130 -6.82 14.13 18.48
CA TYR A 130 -7.10 15.51 18.10
C TYR A 130 -8.58 15.72 17.73
N PHE A 131 -9.15 14.87 16.89
CA PHE A 131 -10.57 14.96 16.51
C PHE A 131 -11.49 14.77 17.72
N ASN A 132 -11.20 13.80 18.59
CA ASN A 132 -11.98 13.61 19.81
C ASN A 132 -11.98 14.86 20.69
N ASN A 133 -10.82 15.51 20.85
CA ASN A 133 -10.72 16.76 21.61
C ASN A 133 -11.52 17.89 20.97
N VAL A 134 -11.43 18.06 19.65
CA VAL A 134 -12.18 19.08 18.91
C VAL A 134 -13.69 18.86 19.04
N ILE A 135 -14.15 17.61 18.91
CA ILE A 135 -15.57 17.27 19.06
C ILE A 135 -16.04 17.56 20.49
N GLN A 136 -15.27 17.20 21.51
CA GLN A 136 -15.61 17.48 22.90
C GLN A 136 -15.69 18.99 23.17
N LEU A 137 -14.73 19.78 22.66
CA LEU A 137 -14.77 21.24 22.78
C LEU A 137 -16.01 21.82 22.10
N GLY A 138 -16.29 21.42 20.86
CA GLY A 138 -17.47 21.86 20.12
C GLY A 138 -18.77 21.47 20.81
N TYR A 139 -18.80 20.29 21.44
CA TYR A 139 -19.95 19.82 22.21
C TYR A 139 -20.18 20.66 23.47
N ASN A 140 -19.12 20.95 24.22
CA ASN A 140 -19.20 21.77 25.43
C ASN A 140 -19.70 23.18 25.09
N GLU A 141 -19.16 23.80 24.04
CA GLU A 141 -19.62 25.10 23.55
C GLU A 141 -21.10 25.07 23.13
N LEU A 142 -21.51 24.00 22.41
CA LEU A 142 -22.91 23.84 22.02
C LEU A 142 -23.85 23.75 23.23
N GLN A 143 -23.47 23.02 24.27
CA GLN A 143 -24.26 22.90 25.51
C GLN A 143 -24.36 24.26 26.23
N ILE A 144 -23.29 25.06 26.23
CA ILE A 144 -23.30 26.43 26.76
C ILE A 144 -24.28 27.30 25.99
N ILE A 145 -24.25 27.28 24.65
CA ILE A 145 -25.15 28.07 23.80
C ILE A 145 -26.62 27.66 24.02
N LYS A 146 -26.88 26.36 24.19
CA LYS A 146 -28.22 25.83 24.48
C LYS A 146 -28.67 26.03 25.92
N ASN A 147 -27.76 26.43 26.81
CA ASN A 147 -27.99 26.47 28.26
C ASN A 147 -28.46 25.10 28.81
N GLU A 148 -27.86 24.03 28.31
CA GLU A 148 -28.12 22.64 28.71
C GLU A 148 -26.91 22.07 29.48
N PRO A 149 -27.13 21.15 30.45
CA PRO A 149 -26.04 20.54 31.17
C PRO A 149 -25.27 19.55 30.29
N ILE A 150 -23.93 19.53 30.42
CA ILE A 150 -23.06 18.60 29.70
C ILE A 150 -23.41 17.15 30.08
N GLN A 151 -23.81 16.36 29.09
CA GLN A 151 -24.13 14.95 29.28
C GLN A 151 -22.91 14.07 29.00
N ASN A 152 -22.77 12.97 29.76
CA ASN A 152 -21.73 11.99 29.54
C ASN A 152 -22.14 10.99 28.44
N VAL A 153 -21.99 11.43 27.18
CA VAL A 153 -22.31 10.63 25.99
C VAL A 153 -21.07 10.38 25.15
N SER A 154 -21.10 9.32 24.31
CA SER A 154 -19.97 8.97 23.44
C SER A 154 -19.60 10.11 22.47
N VAL A 155 -18.33 10.19 22.07
CA VAL A 155 -17.84 11.23 21.14
C VAL A 155 -18.60 11.22 19.81
N PHE A 156 -18.99 10.04 19.32
CA PHE A 156 -19.81 9.92 18.12
C PHE A 156 -21.18 10.57 18.29
N GLU A 157 -21.83 10.37 19.44
CA GLU A 157 -23.12 11.00 19.72
C GLU A 157 -22.97 12.52 19.94
N GLN A 158 -21.87 12.97 20.55
CA GLN A 158 -21.53 14.40 20.65
C GLN A 158 -21.45 15.03 19.26
N LEU A 159 -20.72 14.41 18.33
CA LEU A 159 -20.58 14.88 16.95
C LEU A 159 -21.94 14.94 16.24
N LYS A 160 -22.78 13.92 16.40
CA LYS A 160 -24.13 13.90 15.83
C LYS A 160 -24.99 15.05 16.34
N GLN A 161 -24.94 15.34 17.63
CA GLN A 161 -25.65 16.48 18.21
C GLN A 161 -25.15 17.82 17.68
N ILE A 162 -23.82 17.97 17.49
CA ILE A 162 -23.22 19.14 16.84
C ILE A 162 -23.78 19.31 15.43
N ILE A 163 -23.72 18.26 14.59
CA ILE A 163 -24.18 18.31 13.19
C ILE A 163 -25.66 18.71 13.11
N VAL A 164 -26.52 18.07 13.91
CA VAL A 164 -27.96 18.37 13.93
C VAL A 164 -28.21 19.82 14.34
N SER A 165 -27.51 20.30 15.36
CA SER A 165 -27.69 21.67 15.87
C SER A 165 -27.19 22.70 14.88
N CYS A 166 -26.04 22.48 14.22
CA CYS A 166 -25.56 23.33 13.13
C CYS A 166 -26.58 23.39 11.98
N GLY A 167 -27.18 22.26 11.61
CA GLY A 167 -28.25 22.22 10.61
C GLY A 167 -29.47 23.04 11.01
N GLN A 168 -29.87 22.97 12.28
CA GLN A 168 -30.96 23.78 12.82
C GLN A 168 -30.63 25.28 12.78
N TYR A 169 -29.45 25.70 13.26
CA TYR A 169 -29.02 27.09 13.20
C TYR A 169 -28.97 27.64 11.77
N TYR A 170 -28.52 26.82 10.81
CA TYR A 170 -28.51 27.21 9.41
C TYR A 170 -29.93 27.44 8.87
N ALA A 171 -30.86 26.53 9.17
CA ALA A 171 -32.27 26.69 8.78
C ALA A 171 -32.91 27.93 9.41
N ASP A 172 -32.67 28.16 10.71
CA ASP A 172 -33.17 29.34 11.43
C ASP A 172 -32.62 30.65 10.85
N HIS A 173 -31.33 30.67 10.49
CA HIS A 173 -30.71 31.81 9.82
C HIS A 173 -31.36 32.09 8.46
N CYS A 174 -31.60 31.06 7.64
CA CYS A 174 -32.29 31.22 6.35
C CYS A 174 -33.72 31.76 6.52
N ASN A 175 -34.46 31.27 7.51
CA ASN A 175 -35.82 31.72 7.81
C ASN A 175 -35.83 33.20 8.25
N GLU A 176 -34.91 33.59 9.13
CA GLU A 176 -34.80 34.98 9.58
C GLU A 176 -34.39 35.91 8.42
N GLN A 177 -33.47 35.48 7.56
CA GLN A 177 -33.09 36.23 6.36
C GLN A 177 -34.28 36.45 5.42
N GLU A 178 -35.10 35.41 5.18
CA GLU A 178 -36.30 35.54 4.37
C GLU A 178 -37.32 36.50 5.00
N ARG A 179 -37.50 36.42 6.32
CA ARG A 179 -38.36 37.34 7.08
C ARG A 179 -37.91 38.79 6.92
N CYS A 180 -36.61 39.05 7.09
CA CYS A 180 -36.00 40.36 6.90
C CYS A 180 -36.23 40.89 5.48
N ASN A 181 -36.02 40.07 4.45
CA ASN A 181 -36.27 40.45 3.06
C ASN A 181 -37.74 40.85 2.83
N ARG A 182 -38.70 40.09 3.37
CA ARG A 182 -40.13 40.42 3.26
C ARG A 182 -40.49 41.73 3.98
N LEU A 183 -39.92 41.96 5.17
CA LEU A 183 -40.11 43.21 5.91
C LEU A 183 -39.52 44.40 5.17
N GLU A 184 -38.34 44.24 4.57
CA GLU A 184 -37.70 45.28 3.77
C GLU A 184 -38.55 45.65 2.55
N GLN A 185 -39.05 44.66 1.81
CA GLN A 185 -39.97 44.90 0.69
C GLN A 185 -41.24 45.64 1.12
N ARG A 186 -41.84 45.23 2.24
CA ARG A 186 -43.01 45.91 2.81
C ARG A 186 -42.69 47.35 3.21
N ASN A 187 -41.53 47.59 3.80
CA ASN A 187 -41.10 48.92 4.20
C ASN A 187 -40.87 49.82 2.97
N ARG A 188 -40.21 49.31 1.93
CA ARG A 188 -40.07 50.02 0.64
C ARG A 188 -41.44 50.38 0.03
N PHE A 189 -42.39 49.44 0.04
CA PHE A 189 -43.75 49.70 -0.45
C PHE A 189 -44.47 50.81 0.34
N LEU A 190 -44.43 50.72 1.68
CA LEU A 190 -45.06 51.72 2.55
C LEU A 190 -44.41 53.10 2.38
N ASN A 191 -43.08 53.15 2.28
CA ASN A 191 -42.35 54.39 2.05
C ASN A 191 -42.75 55.04 0.72
N ASN A 192 -42.82 54.25 -0.36
CA ASN A 192 -43.31 54.74 -1.66
C ASN A 192 -44.75 55.25 -1.57
N ARG A 193 -45.60 54.61 -0.76
CA ARG A 193 -46.98 55.03 -0.55
C ARG A 193 -47.07 56.35 0.22
N ILE A 194 -46.22 56.56 1.23
CA ILE A 194 -46.10 57.83 1.95
C ILE A 194 -45.71 58.94 0.99
N ILE A 195 -44.64 58.74 0.20
CA ILE A 195 -44.18 59.71 -0.80
C ILE A 195 -45.31 60.08 -1.78
N ALA A 196 -46.08 59.10 -2.25
CA ALA A 196 -47.22 59.36 -3.14
C ALA A 196 -48.32 60.19 -2.46
N LEU A 197 -48.64 59.90 -1.19
CA LEU A 197 -49.62 60.66 -0.42
C LEU A 197 -49.14 62.08 -0.12
N GLU A 198 -47.85 62.26 0.19
CA GLU A 198 -47.23 63.58 0.37
C GLU A 198 -47.33 64.41 -0.91
N ASN A 199 -47.02 63.81 -2.07
CA ASN A 199 -47.17 64.46 -3.37
C ASN A 199 -48.63 64.85 -3.65
N HIS A 200 -49.59 63.93 -3.40
CA HIS A 200 -51.01 64.23 -3.59
C HIS A 200 -51.51 65.35 -2.66
N LEU A 201 -51.05 65.37 -1.40
CA LEU A 201 -51.39 66.42 -0.44
C LEU A 201 -50.84 67.77 -0.90
N GLN A 202 -49.61 67.81 -1.40
CA GLN A 202 -48.99 69.02 -1.94
C GLN A 202 -49.79 69.58 -3.12
N VAL A 203 -50.25 68.73 -4.04
CA VAL A 203 -51.13 69.13 -5.15
C VAL A 203 -52.44 69.68 -4.64
N ALA A 204 -53.11 69.01 -3.70
CA ALA A 204 -54.38 69.48 -3.13
C ALA A 204 -54.23 70.83 -2.41
N LEU A 205 -53.11 71.06 -1.72
CA LEU A 205 -52.79 72.34 -1.09
C LEU A 205 -52.59 73.45 -2.14
N GLU A 206 -51.93 73.16 -3.26
CA GLU A 206 -51.77 74.09 -4.37
C GLU A 206 -53.11 74.41 -5.05
N GLU A 207 -53.96 73.42 -5.29
CA GLU A 207 -55.31 73.62 -5.81
C GLU A 207 -56.16 74.48 -4.87
N LEU A 208 -56.15 74.20 -3.55
CA LEU A 208 -56.84 75.02 -2.55
C LEU A 208 -56.32 76.47 -2.53
N ARG A 209 -55.01 76.64 -2.67
CA ARG A 209 -54.39 77.96 -2.77
C ARG A 209 -54.85 78.70 -4.01
N ASN A 210 -54.90 78.02 -5.16
CA ASN A 210 -55.41 78.56 -6.42
C ASN A 210 -56.88 78.96 -6.30
N VAL A 211 -57.74 78.08 -5.78
CA VAL A 211 -59.17 78.39 -5.51
C VAL A 211 -59.30 79.60 -4.60
N ARG A 212 -58.54 79.68 -3.50
CA ARG A 212 -58.55 80.84 -2.60
C ARG A 212 -58.16 82.13 -3.32
N ILE A 213 -57.21 82.10 -4.26
CA ILE A 213 -56.82 83.25 -5.09
C ILE A 213 -57.97 83.62 -6.03
N THR A 214 -58.56 82.65 -6.74
CA THR A 214 -59.68 82.88 -7.66
C THR A 214 -60.90 83.47 -6.94
N LEU A 215 -61.21 82.98 -5.74
CA LEU A 215 -62.33 83.46 -4.91
C LEU A 215 -62.09 84.89 -4.42
N LYS A 216 -60.84 85.23 -4.02
CA LYS A 216 -60.45 86.61 -3.74
C LYS A 216 -60.63 87.52 -4.97
N GLN A 217 -60.21 87.08 -6.15
CA GLN A 217 -60.36 87.84 -7.39
C GLN A 217 -61.84 88.03 -7.81
N GLN A 218 -62.70 87.03 -7.57
CA GLN A 218 -64.15 87.16 -7.80
C GLN A 218 -64.80 88.13 -6.80
N ASN A 219 -64.39 88.12 -5.53
CA ASN A 219 -64.89 89.10 -4.55
C ASN A 219 -64.50 90.55 -4.93
N TYR A 220 -63.28 90.78 -5.43
CA TYR A 220 -62.89 92.08 -5.97
C TYR A 220 -63.67 92.48 -7.24
N LYS A 221 -64.12 91.53 -8.05
CA LYS A 221 -65.00 91.81 -9.21
C LYS A 221 -66.46 92.05 -8.81
N ASN A 222 -66.93 91.42 -7.73
CA ASN A 222 -68.28 91.60 -7.20
C ASN A 222 -68.44 92.90 -6.38
N GLU A 223 -67.36 93.56 -5.97
CA GLU A 223 -67.42 94.92 -5.41
C GLU A 223 -67.83 96.00 -6.43
N ILE A 224 -67.88 95.68 -7.73
CA ILE A 224 -68.36 96.60 -8.78
C ILE A 224 -69.86 96.39 -9.10
N ALA A 225 -70.51 95.37 -8.52
CA ALA A 225 -71.96 95.15 -8.65
C ALA A 225 -72.68 95.43 -7.33
N SER A 226 -73.26 96.62 -7.24
CA SER A 226 -74.09 97.08 -6.12
C SER A 226 -75.32 96.19 -5.86
N LYS A 227 -75.55 95.91 -4.56
CA LYS A 227 -76.83 95.64 -3.85
C LYS A 227 -77.51 94.28 -4.06
N ALA A 228 -77.55 93.48 -3.00
CA ALA A 228 -78.70 93.32 -2.09
C ALA A 228 -78.40 92.16 -1.11
N GLY A 229 -78.95 92.23 0.09
CA GLY A 229 -78.43 91.52 1.26
C GLY A 229 -78.60 90.00 1.24
N HIS A 230 -77.73 89.33 1.98
CA HIS A 230 -78.12 88.47 3.10
C HIS A 230 -76.87 88.07 3.89
N CYS A 231 -76.87 88.35 5.19
CA CYS A 231 -75.98 87.71 6.14
C CYS A 231 -76.27 86.21 6.13
N ILE A 232 -75.24 85.39 5.90
CA ILE A 232 -75.20 84.03 6.44
C ILE A 232 -73.83 83.89 7.10
N GLY A 233 -73.83 84.04 8.43
CA GLY A 233 -72.69 83.70 9.25
C GLY A 233 -72.47 82.20 9.18
N VAL A 234 -71.40 81.77 8.52
CA VAL A 234 -70.89 80.41 8.67
C VAL A 234 -70.00 80.43 9.90
N VAL A 235 -70.60 80.00 11.01
CA VAL A 235 -69.89 79.64 12.24
C VAL A 235 -68.94 78.49 11.89
N CYS A 236 -67.64 78.77 11.87
CA CYS A 236 -66.65 77.71 11.97
C CYS A 236 -66.74 77.15 13.38
N SER A 237 -67.47 76.04 13.55
CA SER A 237 -67.42 75.26 14.77
C SER A 237 -65.99 74.77 14.99
N GLU A 238 -65.38 75.21 16.08
CA GLU A 238 -64.15 74.63 16.60
C GLU A 238 -64.40 73.15 16.91
N TYR A 239 -63.89 72.28 16.04
CA TYR A 239 -63.91 70.84 16.29
C TYR A 239 -62.78 70.51 17.26
N HIS A 240 -63.12 70.41 18.55
CA HIS A 240 -62.34 69.67 19.51
C HIS A 240 -62.65 68.18 19.35
N ALA A 241 -61.66 67.39 18.91
CA ALA A 241 -61.65 65.95 19.10
C ALA A 241 -60.34 65.57 19.79
N GLY A 242 -60.47 65.19 21.06
CA GLY A 242 -59.39 64.72 21.91
C GLY A 242 -58.86 63.34 21.50
N PRO A 243 -57.93 62.78 22.31
CA PRO A 243 -57.07 61.68 21.91
C PRO A 243 -57.69 60.31 22.17
N ASN A 244 -57.21 59.35 21.39
CA ASN A 244 -57.24 57.90 21.59
C ASN A 244 -58.60 57.20 21.43
N GLU A 245 -58.66 56.35 20.39
CA GLU A 245 -59.07 54.96 20.58
C GLU A 245 -58.53 54.10 19.42
N THR A 246 -57.53 53.30 19.74
CA THR A 246 -57.06 52.16 18.94
C THR A 246 -58.16 51.10 18.91
N ASN A 247 -58.59 50.67 17.73
CA ASN A 247 -59.17 49.34 17.56
C ASN A 247 -58.87 48.77 16.17
N PHE A 248 -58.01 47.76 16.17
CA PHE A 248 -57.83 46.83 15.07
C PHE A 248 -59.08 45.96 14.92
N ARG A 249 -59.62 45.82 13.71
CA ARG A 249 -60.08 44.50 13.22
C ARG A 249 -60.39 44.49 11.73
N ASN A 250 -59.76 43.51 11.08
CA ASN A 250 -60.23 42.75 9.91
C ASN A 250 -60.26 43.46 8.55
N VAL A 251 -59.12 43.38 7.85
CA VAL A 251 -59.13 43.38 6.37
C VAL A 251 -59.14 41.93 5.91
N THR A 252 -60.29 41.53 5.39
CA THR A 252 -60.55 40.32 4.63
C THR A 252 -59.67 40.28 3.38
N MET A 253 -59.15 39.09 3.05
CA MET A 253 -58.39 38.80 1.84
C MET A 253 -59.08 39.33 0.57
N THR A 254 -58.36 40.16 -0.19
CA THR A 254 -58.60 40.34 -1.62
C THR A 254 -57.38 39.82 -2.39
N LYS A 255 -57.65 38.72 -3.09
CA LYS A 255 -56.92 38.13 -4.21
C LYS A 255 -56.43 39.24 -5.14
N ILE A 256 -55.10 39.38 -5.30
CA ILE A 256 -54.53 40.25 -6.33
C ILE A 256 -53.97 39.34 -7.42
N GLU A 257 -54.61 39.44 -8.58
CA GLU A 257 -54.21 38.85 -9.84
C GLU A 257 -52.90 39.46 -10.32
N LEU A 258 -52.01 38.59 -10.79
CA LEU A 258 -50.75 38.93 -11.43
C LEU A 258 -51.03 39.73 -12.72
N ASN A 259 -50.73 41.02 -12.70
CA ASN A 259 -50.57 41.81 -13.92
C ASN A 259 -49.09 42.12 -14.12
N HIS A 260 -48.50 41.40 -15.08
CA HIS A 260 -47.24 41.73 -15.70
C HIS A 260 -47.35 43.07 -16.44
N GLN A 261 -46.49 44.04 -16.12
CA GLN A 261 -45.87 44.91 -17.12
C GLN A 261 -44.49 45.39 -16.65
N PRO A 262 -43.55 45.64 -17.58
CA PRO A 262 -42.12 45.68 -17.32
C PRO A 262 -41.66 47.09 -16.96
N ILE A 263 -41.04 47.25 -15.80
CA ILE A 263 -40.38 48.51 -15.43
C ILE A 263 -38.88 48.38 -15.69
N GLN A 264 -38.45 49.25 -16.59
CA GLN A 264 -37.08 49.48 -17.04
C GLN A 264 -36.13 49.73 -15.86
N LEU A 265 -35.13 48.87 -15.73
CA LEU A 265 -33.99 49.04 -14.84
C LEU A 265 -32.89 49.76 -15.62
N ASN A 266 -32.50 50.96 -15.20
CA ASN A 266 -31.21 51.53 -15.57
C ASN A 266 -30.25 51.42 -14.37
N ASN A 267 -29.17 50.69 -14.63
CA ASN A 267 -27.81 50.90 -14.13
C ASN A 267 -27.46 50.47 -12.70
N THR A 268 -27.52 49.16 -12.48
CA THR A 268 -26.38 48.43 -11.90
C THR A 268 -26.06 47.27 -12.82
N THR A 269 -24.79 47.14 -13.20
CA THR A 269 -24.26 46.19 -14.19
C THR A 269 -24.70 44.76 -13.89
N LEU A 270 -25.68 44.30 -14.68
CA LEU A 270 -26.30 42.99 -14.66
C LEU A 270 -25.56 42.04 -15.62
N SER A 271 -24.23 42.06 -15.56
CA SER A 271 -23.34 41.23 -16.39
C SER A 271 -22.67 40.11 -15.60
N ASP A 272 -23.14 39.79 -14.38
CA ASP A 272 -22.42 38.86 -13.50
C ASP A 272 -23.32 37.83 -12.78
N LEU A 273 -24.49 37.53 -13.36
CA LEU A 273 -25.20 36.29 -13.02
C LEU A 273 -25.18 35.34 -14.20
N ASP A 274 -23.99 35.07 -14.72
CA ASP A 274 -23.77 34.01 -15.70
C ASP A 274 -23.92 32.64 -15.01
N LEU A 275 -25.18 32.21 -14.88
CA LEU A 275 -25.57 30.91 -14.37
C LEU A 275 -25.11 29.77 -15.28
N THR A 276 -24.50 30.04 -16.44
CA THR A 276 -24.01 29.00 -17.35
C THR A 276 -22.99 28.12 -16.65
N THR A 277 -22.09 28.70 -15.85
CA THR A 277 -21.10 27.93 -15.07
C THR A 277 -21.76 27.08 -13.99
N HIS A 278 -22.73 27.65 -13.24
CA HIS A 278 -23.48 26.90 -12.23
C HIS A 278 -24.31 25.77 -12.85
N LEU A 279 -25.00 26.02 -13.97
CA LEU A 279 -25.79 25.02 -14.69
C LEU A 279 -24.91 23.95 -15.32
N GLN A 280 -23.71 24.30 -15.78
CA GLN A 280 -22.73 23.36 -16.31
C GLN A 280 -22.19 22.45 -15.19
N THR A 281 -21.95 23.01 -14.00
CA THR A 281 -21.59 22.23 -12.80
C THR A 281 -22.73 21.32 -12.35
N VAL A 282 -23.98 21.80 -12.32
CA VAL A 282 -25.16 20.98 -11.98
C VAL A 282 -25.34 19.86 -13.01
N LYS A 283 -25.15 20.15 -14.30
CA LYS A 283 -25.23 19.14 -15.36
C LYS A 283 -24.13 18.09 -15.24
N GLN A 284 -22.91 18.50 -14.89
CA GLN A 284 -21.80 17.57 -14.65
C GLN A 284 -22.09 16.67 -13.44
N LEU A 285 -22.56 17.25 -12.34
CA LEU A 285 -22.96 16.49 -11.14
C LEU A 285 -24.05 15.45 -11.44
N LEU A 286 -25.05 15.80 -12.25
CA LEU A 286 -26.08 14.86 -12.67
C LEU A 286 -25.51 13.73 -13.54
N HIS A 287 -24.55 14.04 -14.42
CA HIS A 287 -23.88 13.04 -15.23
C HIS A 287 -23.00 12.11 -14.39
N ASP A 288 -22.23 12.66 -13.45
CA ASP A 288 -21.40 11.90 -12.52
C ASP A 288 -22.25 10.98 -11.62
N GLN A 289 -23.45 11.42 -11.23
CA GLN A 289 -24.41 10.59 -10.51
C GLN A 289 -24.97 9.45 -11.38
N GLU A 290 -25.28 9.71 -12.65
CA GLU A 290 -25.70 8.67 -13.59
C GLU A 290 -24.60 7.62 -13.82
N ASP A 291 -23.35 8.05 -13.93
CA ASP A 291 -22.20 7.16 -14.09
C ASP A 291 -21.94 6.35 -12.82
N LEU A 292 -22.01 6.96 -11.64
CA LEU A 292 -21.93 6.23 -10.37
C LEU A 292 -23.04 5.16 -10.26
N ILE A 293 -24.28 5.49 -10.62
CA ILE A 293 -25.39 4.54 -10.60
C ILE A 293 -25.14 3.40 -11.61
N ARG A 294 -24.56 3.70 -12.77
CA ARG A 294 -24.21 2.72 -13.80
C ARG A 294 -23.11 1.78 -13.31
N ASP A 295 -22.08 2.32 -12.67
CA ASP A 295 -20.96 1.55 -12.11
C ASP A 295 -21.45 0.66 -10.96
N LEU A 296 -22.30 1.19 -10.07
CA LEU A 296 -22.93 0.39 -9.02
C LEU A 296 -23.79 -0.74 -9.58
N LYS A 297 -24.53 -0.49 -10.68
CA LYS A 297 -25.28 -1.55 -11.37
C LYS A 297 -24.36 -2.58 -12.03
N GLY A 298 -23.23 -2.16 -12.60
CA GLY A 298 -22.21 -3.05 -13.16
C GLY A 298 -21.54 -3.92 -12.10
N ILE A 299 -21.19 -3.34 -10.95
CA ILE A 299 -20.66 -4.07 -9.80
C ILE A 299 -21.72 -5.05 -9.27
N SER A 300 -22.97 -4.59 -9.14
CA SER A 300 -24.08 -5.45 -8.71
C SER A 300 -24.32 -6.62 -9.67
N SER A 301 -24.19 -6.44 -10.99
CA SER A 301 -24.38 -7.53 -11.95
C SER A 301 -23.21 -8.53 -11.94
N VAL A 302 -21.99 -8.08 -11.66
CA VAL A 302 -20.82 -8.95 -11.47
C VAL A 302 -20.95 -9.78 -10.19
N ILE A 303 -21.36 -9.15 -9.08
CA ILE A 303 -21.56 -9.86 -7.79
C ILE A 303 -22.68 -10.91 -7.90
N ILE A 304 -23.80 -10.57 -8.57
CA ILE A 304 -24.92 -11.50 -8.76
C ILE A 304 -24.55 -12.66 -9.70
N THR A 305 -23.61 -12.47 -10.63
CA THR A 305 -23.15 -13.56 -11.51
C THR A 305 -22.12 -14.47 -10.85
N GLU A 306 -21.26 -13.96 -9.96
CA GLU A 306 -20.32 -14.79 -9.19
C GLU A 306 -21.00 -15.72 -8.17
N GLU A 307 -22.15 -15.34 -7.62
CA GLU A 307 -22.98 -16.23 -6.77
C GLU A 307 -23.60 -17.41 -7.54
N SER A 308 -23.78 -17.29 -8.86
CA SER A 308 -24.37 -18.35 -9.70
C SER A 308 -23.37 -19.38 -10.24
N PHE A 309 -22.08 -19.22 -9.98
CA PHE A 309 -21.02 -20.19 -10.33
C PHE A 309 -20.46 -20.97 -9.12
N SER A 310 -21.06 -20.79 -7.94
CA SER A 310 -20.64 -21.47 -6.70
C SER A 310 -21.60 -22.58 -6.22
N ASP A 311 -22.48 -23.08 -7.08
CA ASP A 311 -23.24 -24.34 -6.89
C ASP A 311 -22.90 -25.37 -7.98
#